data_AF-A0A7T1HSM4-F1
#
_entry.id   AF-A0A7T1HSM4-F1
#
_cell.length_a   1.000
_cell.length_b   1.000
_cell.length_c   1.000
_cell.angle_alpha   90.00
_cell.angle_beta   90.00
_cell.angle_gamma   90.00
#
_symmetry.space_group_name_H-M   'P 1'
#
loop_
_entity.id
_entity.type
_entity.pdbx_description
1 polymer ?
#
loop_
_entity_poly.entity_id
_entity_poly.type
_entity_poly.pdbx_seq_one_letter_code
_entity_poly.pdbx_strand_id
1 'polypeptide(L)' 'MEANQSLVTRLGGDAKAWLSAVDSALDRQQVPLAWALLFAPQDPRSNDLDALRREVLQRGCGDGQ' A
#
# COMPACT_ATOMS: atom_id res chain seq x y z
N MET A 1 -12.80 8.98 9.01
CA MET A 1 -12.16 8.12 7.98
C MET A 1 -12.26 8.80 6.61
N GLU A 2 -11.75 10.02 6.45
CA GLU A 2 -11.96 10.80 5.21
C GLU A 2 -10.65 11.03 4.43
N ALA A 3 -9.54 11.28 5.13
CA ALA A 3 -8.24 11.54 4.52
C ALA A 3 -7.73 10.40 3.61
N ASN A 4 -8.07 9.14 3.93
CA ASN A 4 -7.65 7.99 3.15
C ASN A 4 -8.39 7.93 1.79
N GLN A 5 -9.69 8.21 1.76
CA GLN A 5 -10.46 8.19 0.51
C GLN A 5 -10.02 9.28 -0.47
N SER A 6 -9.71 10.49 0.04
CA SER A 6 -9.26 11.61 -0.80
C SER A 6 -7.89 11.35 -1.44
N LEU A 7 -7.00 10.69 -0.71
CA LEU A 7 -5.71 10.26 -1.22
C LEU A 7 -5.92 9.25 -2.35
N VAL A 8 -6.70 8.19 -2.13
CA VAL A 8 -6.89 7.16 -3.14
C VAL A 8 -7.54 7.70 -4.42
N THR A 9 -8.54 8.57 -4.31
CA THR A 9 -9.13 9.22 -5.51
C THR A 9 -8.12 10.10 -6.26
N ARG A 10 -7.22 10.80 -5.55
CA ARG A 10 -6.15 11.60 -6.18
C ARG A 10 -5.08 10.76 -6.84
N LEU A 11 -4.78 9.63 -6.23
CA LEU A 11 -3.80 8.66 -6.70
C LEU A 11 -4.28 7.95 -7.97
N GLY A 12 -5.59 7.75 -8.12
CA GLY A 12 -6.22 7.29 -9.36
C GLY A 12 -5.64 5.95 -9.84
N GLY A 13 -5.46 5.83 -11.17
CA GLY A 13 -4.86 4.66 -11.82
C GLY A 13 -3.33 4.65 -11.84
N ASP A 14 -2.68 5.60 -11.17
CA ASP A 14 -1.24 5.83 -11.29
C ASP A 14 -0.47 4.99 -10.25
N ALA A 15 -0.03 3.81 -10.68
CA ALA A 15 0.66 2.81 -9.86
C ALA A 15 1.87 3.38 -9.10
N LYS A 16 2.60 4.30 -9.74
CA LYS A 16 3.82 4.90 -9.19
C LYS A 16 3.51 5.85 -8.03
N ALA A 17 2.43 6.62 -8.14
CA ALA A 17 1.98 7.49 -7.04
C ALA A 17 1.54 6.64 -5.84
N TRP A 18 0.87 5.51 -6.08
CA TRP A 18 0.47 4.55 -5.05
C TRP A 18 1.65 3.99 -4.28
N LEU A 19 2.67 3.51 -4.99
CA LEU A 19 3.90 3.03 -4.35
C LEU A 19 4.57 4.14 -3.53
N SER A 20 4.65 5.35 -4.06
CA SER A 20 5.24 6.48 -3.34
C SER A 20 4.46 6.84 -2.05
N ALA A 21 3.13 6.69 -2.06
CA ALA A 21 2.30 6.93 -0.88
C ALA A 21 2.46 5.82 0.17
N VAL A 22 2.56 4.56 -0.26
CA VAL A 22 2.89 3.42 0.62
C VAL A 22 4.27 3.62 1.24
N ASP A 23 5.28 3.95 0.43
CA ASP A 23 6.66 4.20 0.87
C ASP A 23 6.72 5.35 1.88
N SER A 24 6.04 6.47 1.60
CA SER A 24 5.92 7.60 2.54
C SER A 24 5.24 7.23 3.85
N ALA A 25 4.24 6.34 3.81
CA ALA A 25 3.58 5.85 5.01
C ALA A 25 4.50 4.94 5.83
N LEU A 26 5.32 4.11 5.18
CA LEU A 26 6.32 3.26 5.83
C LEU A 26 7.44 4.11 6.45
N ASP A 27 7.96 5.10 5.73
CA ASP A 27 8.98 6.06 6.22
C ASP A 27 8.51 6.78 7.50
N ARG A 28 7.23 7.18 7.52
CA ARG A 28 6.60 7.81 8.69
C ARG A 28 6.21 6.83 9.81
N GLN A 29 6.63 5.57 9.72
CA GLN A 29 6.25 4.47 10.62
C GLN A 29 4.73 4.25 10.75
N GLN A 30 3.95 4.71 9.77
CA GLN A 30 2.50 4.51 9.71
C GLN A 30 2.17 3.19 9.04
N VAL A 31 2.67 2.11 9.62
CA VAL A 31 2.45 0.73 9.14
C VAL A 31 0.97 0.45 8.85
N PRO A 32 0.00 0.68 9.76
CA PRO A 32 -1.41 0.40 9.45
C PRO A 32 -1.96 1.21 8.27
N LEU A 33 -1.43 2.43 8.01
CA LEU A 33 -1.82 3.21 6.83
C LEU A 33 -1.21 2.66 5.55
N ALA A 34 0.07 2.27 5.58
CA ALA A 34 0.75 1.66 4.43
C ALA A 34 0.02 0.39 3.97
N TRP A 35 -0.42 -0.45 4.91
CA TRP A 35 -1.21 -1.64 4.61
C TRP A 35 -2.61 -1.29 4.10
N ALA A 36 -3.29 -0.32 4.71
CA ALA A 36 -4.60 0.12 4.23
C ALA A 36 -4.54 0.64 2.79
N LEU A 37 -3.44 1.29 2.39
CA LEU A 37 -3.17 1.66 1.01
C LEU A 37 -2.90 0.41 0.16
N LEU A 38 -1.97 -0.47 0.56
CA LEU A 38 -1.57 -1.64 -0.24
C LEU A 38 -2.71 -2.64 -0.53
N PHE A 39 -3.70 -2.73 0.35
CA PHE A 39 -4.85 -3.64 0.24
C PHE A 39 -6.16 -2.92 -0.07
N ALA A 40 -6.13 -1.63 -0.44
CA ALA A 40 -7.33 -0.89 -0.78
C ALA A 40 -8.00 -1.50 -2.03
N PRO A 41 -9.35 -1.65 -2.06
CA PRO A 41 -10.08 -2.31 -3.15
C PRO A 41 -10.08 -1.53 -4.48
N GLN A 42 -9.55 -0.31 -4.45
CA GLN A 42 -9.48 0.65 -5.54
C GLN A 42 -8.03 0.75 -6.07
N ASP A 43 -7.20 -0.28 -5.79
CA ASP A 43 -5.83 -0.35 -6.28
C ASP A 43 -5.77 -0.45 -7.82
N PRO A 44 -4.84 0.27 -8.46
CA PRO A 44 -4.54 0.01 -9.86
C PRO A 44 -3.81 -1.32 -9.96
N ARG A 45 -4.44 -2.31 -10.62
CA ARG A 45 -3.83 -3.62 -10.92
C ARG A 45 -2.48 -3.44 -11.61
N SER A 46 -1.42 -3.47 -10.81
CA SER A 46 -0.06 -3.16 -11.23
C SER A 46 0.88 -4.21 -10.67
N ASN A 47 1.73 -4.75 -11.52
CA ASN A 47 2.62 -5.86 -11.16
C ASN A 47 3.57 -5.51 -10.00
N ASP A 48 3.97 -4.23 -9.89
CA ASP A 48 4.79 -3.72 -8.79
C ASP A 48 4.07 -3.70 -7.44
N LEU A 49 2.78 -3.34 -7.40
CA LEU A 49 1.97 -3.39 -6.18
C LEU A 49 1.74 -4.84 -5.75
N ASP A 50 1.47 -5.73 -6.70
CA ASP A 50 1.37 -7.17 -6.45
C ASP A 50 2.68 -7.77 -5.91
N ALA A 51 3.83 -7.35 -6.45
CA ALA A 51 5.15 -7.74 -5.94
C ALA A 51 5.35 -7.27 -4.50
N LEU A 52 5.03 -6.00 -4.20
CA LEU A 52 5.15 -5.45 -2.86
C LEU A 52 4.21 -6.16 -1.87
N ARG A 53 2.99 -6.49 -2.30
CA ARG A 53 2.00 -7.21 -1.50
C ARG A 53 2.46 -8.63 -1.18
N ARG A 54 3.09 -9.32 -2.13
CA ARG A 54 3.73 -10.63 -1.89
C ARG A 54 4.90 -10.53 -0.92
N GLU A 55 5.78 -9.53 -1.06
CA GLU A 55 6.88 -9.32 -0.11
C GLU A 55 6.37 -9.07 1.31
N VAL A 56 5.36 -8.21 1.44
CA VAL A 56 4.74 -7.90 2.73
C VAL A 56 4.06 -9.13 3.34
N LEU A 57 3.36 -9.93 2.54
CA LEU A 57 2.79 -11.21 2.98
C LEU A 57 3.87 -12.21 3.38
N GLN A 58 4.98 -12.30 2.64
CA GLN A 58 6.08 -13.21 2.99
C GLN A 58 6.80 -12.79 4.28
N ARG A 59 7.02 -11.48 4.47
CA ARG A 59 7.65 -10.95 5.70
C ARG A 59 6.69 -11.02 6.89
N GLY A 60 5.39 -10.79 6.69
CA GLY A 60 4.36 -10.86 7.72
C GLY A 60 3.98 -12.30 8.12
N CYS A 61 4.03 -13.26 7.19
CA CYS A 61 3.85 -14.69 7.50
C CYS A 61 5.15 -15.41 7.89
N GLY A 62 6.29 -14.71 7.92
CA GLY A 62 7.59 -15.28 8.28
C GLY A 62 7.89 -15.30 9.79
N ASP A 63 7.08 -14.62 10.61
CA ASP A 63 7.21 -14.58 12.07
C ASP A 63 6.25 -15.60 12.71
N GLY A 64 6.57 -16.87 12.49
CA GLY A 64 5.78 -18.01 12.97
C GLY A 64 6.67 -19.25 13.04
N GLN A 65 7.77 -19.15 13.78
CA GLN A 65 8.52 -20.31 14.27
C GLN A 65 8.19 -20.53 15.74
#